data_AF-A0A699RTL2-F1
#
_entry.id   AF-A0A699RTL2-F1
#
_cell.length_a   1.000
_cell.length_b   1.000
_cell.length_c   1.000
_cell.angle_alpha   90.00
_cell.angle_beta   90.00
_cell.angle_gamma   90.00
#
_symmetry.space_group_name_H-M   'P 1'
#
loop_
_entity.id
_entity.type
_entity.pdbx_description
1 polymer ?
#
loop_
_entity_poly.entity_id
_entity_poly.type
_entity_poly.pdbx_seq_one_letter_code
_entity_poly.pdbx_strand_id
1 'polypeptide(L)'
;MINQGVTAALAARDALRSTNGEDSHNSRTDVRRTEQANCECTYTDFLKCQPLPFKGIEGVASLSQWCERMESVFHISNCAAENQVKFATCTLHSVALTWWNTHELALLCERMFSEESDKIEKYVGGLPGIILGSVVASKPKTMQEAIEIATELMDKKIR
;
A
#
# COMPACT_ATOMS: atom_id res chain seq x y z
N MET A 1 -20.06 12.41 -6.90
CA MET A 1 -20.81 11.21 -7.36
C MET A 1 -19.91 10.04 -7.79
N ILE A 2 -18.63 9.96 -7.36
CA ILE A 2 -17.69 8.91 -7.82
C ILE A 2 -17.68 7.67 -6.91
N ASN A 3 -18.14 7.80 -5.66
CA ASN A 3 -18.01 6.74 -4.66
C ASN A 3 -19.04 5.60 -4.81
N GLN A 4 -20.17 5.83 -5.47
CA GLN A 4 -21.23 4.82 -5.59
C GLN A 4 -20.91 3.72 -6.62
N GLY A 5 -20.17 4.07 -7.68
CA GLY A 5 -19.80 3.12 -8.74
C GLY A 5 -18.73 2.11 -8.29
N VAL A 6 -17.78 2.55 -7.46
CA VAL A 6 -16.68 1.71 -6.97
C VAL A 6 -17.20 0.64 -6.00
N THR A 7 -18.13 1.00 -5.10
CA THR A 7 -18.73 0.06 -4.14
C THR A 7 -19.59 -0.99 -4.83
N ALA A 8 -20.35 -0.62 -5.86
CA ALA A 8 -21.19 -1.57 -6.60
C ALA A 8 -20.34 -2.60 -7.38
N ALA A 9 -19.21 -2.17 -7.96
CA ALA A 9 -18.29 -3.06 -8.68
C ALA A 9 -17.59 -4.07 -7.74
N LEU A 10 -17.22 -3.64 -6.53
CA LEU A 10 -16.64 -4.51 -5.50
C LEU A 10 -17.63 -5.57 -5.01
N ALA A 11 -18.88 -5.18 -4.72
CA ALA A 11 -19.92 -6.11 -4.26
C ALA A 11 -20.27 -7.18 -5.30
N ALA A 12 -20.30 -6.82 -6.60
CA ALA A 12 -20.56 -7.77 -7.68
C ALA A 12 -19.44 -8.83 -7.82
N ARG A 13 -18.18 -8.46 -7.55
CA ARG A 13 -17.04 -9.37 -7.63
C ARG A 13 -17.05 -10.44 -6.53
N ASP A 14 -17.53 -10.07 -5.34
CA ASP A 14 -17.56 -10.97 -4.19
C ASP A 14 -18.71 -11.99 -4.29
N ALA A 15 -19.85 -11.62 -4.91
CA ALA A 15 -20.96 -12.54 -5.17
C ALA A 15 -20.60 -13.66 -6.17
N LEU A 16 -19.79 -13.36 -7.20
CA LEU A 16 -19.33 -14.37 -8.17
C LEU A 16 -18.36 -15.38 -7.55
N ARG A 17 -17.64 -15.02 -6.49
CA ARG A 17 -16.68 -15.89 -5.80
C ARG A 17 -17.34 -16.95 -4.92
N SER A 18 -18.57 -16.71 -4.46
CA SER A 18 -19.25 -17.57 -3.48
C SER A 18 -20.10 -18.70 -4.11
N THR A 19 -20.20 -18.78 -5.44
CA THR A 19 -21.22 -19.62 -6.11
C THR A 19 -20.64 -20.84 -6.84
N ASN A 20 -19.50 -21.38 -6.40
CA ASN A 20 -18.97 -22.63 -6.95
C ASN A 20 -18.86 -23.68 -5.84
N GLY A 21 -20.02 -24.07 -5.32
CA GLY A 21 -20.21 -25.27 -4.51
C GLY A 21 -20.77 -26.39 -5.38
N GLU A 22 -20.14 -27.56 -5.24
CA GLU A 22 -20.61 -28.91 -5.59
C GLU A 22 -20.88 -29.22 -7.07
N ASP A 23 -19.96 -29.98 -7.68
CA ASP A 23 -20.39 -31.20 -8.38
C ASP A 23 -19.28 -32.26 -8.39
N SER A 24 -19.67 -33.47 -8.00
CA SER A 24 -18.82 -34.65 -7.85
C SER A 24 -19.00 -35.59 -9.03
N HIS A 25 -17.93 -36.12 -9.64
CA HIS A 25 -17.94 -37.46 -10.23
C HIS A 25 -16.56 -38.12 -10.21
N ASN A 26 -16.52 -39.32 -9.63
CA ASN A 26 -15.41 -40.25 -9.48
C ASN A 26 -15.13 -41.03 -10.77
N SER A 27 -13.87 -41.14 -11.19
CA SER A 27 -13.31 -42.37 -11.80
C SER A 27 -11.77 -42.34 -11.87
N ARG A 28 -11.15 -42.90 -10.82
CA ARG A 28 -9.91 -43.71 -10.79
C ARG A 28 -9.10 -43.83 -12.10
N THR A 29 -7.89 -43.26 -12.15
CA THR A 29 -6.65 -43.97 -12.55
C THR A 29 -5.40 -43.15 -12.24
N ASP A 30 -4.34 -43.86 -11.85
CA ASP A 30 -2.99 -43.39 -11.56
C ASP A 30 -2.51 -42.23 -12.44
N VAL A 31 -1.86 -41.25 -11.80
CA VAL A 31 -0.59 -40.59 -12.20
C VAL A 31 -0.48 -39.25 -11.49
N ARG A 32 0.55 -39.16 -10.63
CA ARG A 32 1.17 -37.95 -10.07
C ARG A 32 0.23 -37.03 -9.29
N ARG A 33 0.41 -37.03 -7.97
CA ARG A 33 0.38 -35.75 -7.23
C ARG A 33 1.44 -34.86 -7.87
N THR A 34 1.06 -34.08 -8.86
CA THR A 34 1.75 -32.84 -9.13
C THR A 34 1.39 -32.00 -7.91
N GLU A 35 2.25 -32.03 -6.89
CA GLU A 35 2.38 -30.91 -5.98
C GLU A 35 2.24 -29.68 -6.85
N GLN A 36 1.30 -28.81 -6.51
CA GLN A 36 1.15 -27.51 -7.14
C GLN A 36 2.46 -26.79 -6.88
N ALA A 37 3.43 -27.01 -7.77
CA ALA A 37 4.66 -26.27 -7.83
C ALA A 37 4.14 -24.86 -8.03
N ASN A 38 4.22 -24.08 -6.96
CA ASN A 38 4.02 -22.65 -6.98
C ASN A 38 5.19 -22.13 -7.83
N CYS A 39 5.08 -22.28 -9.15
CA CYS A 39 5.97 -21.65 -10.11
C CYS A 39 5.59 -20.17 -10.04
N GLU A 40 6.18 -19.51 -9.07
CA GLU A 40 6.07 -18.07 -8.89
C GLU A 40 6.66 -17.41 -10.14
N CYS A 41 5.85 -16.60 -10.82
CA CYS A 41 6.30 -15.73 -11.91
C CYS A 41 7.56 -14.99 -11.50
N THR A 42 8.63 -15.17 -12.29
CA THR A 42 9.80 -14.31 -12.15
C THR A 42 9.59 -13.00 -12.89
N TYR A 43 10.39 -11.97 -12.58
CA TYR A 43 10.40 -10.73 -13.36
C TYR A 43 10.73 -10.98 -14.84
N THR A 44 11.53 -11.99 -15.15
CA THR A 44 11.84 -12.35 -16.54
C THR A 44 10.64 -12.93 -17.29
N ASP A 45 9.77 -13.67 -16.61
CA ASP A 45 8.56 -14.22 -17.23
C ASP A 45 7.53 -13.13 -17.53
N PHE A 46 7.43 -12.14 -16.63
CA PHE A 46 6.67 -10.91 -16.87
C PHE A 46 7.15 -10.17 -18.12
N LEU A 47 8.46 -9.94 -18.26
CA LEU A 47 9.01 -9.21 -19.42
C LEU A 47 8.83 -9.94 -20.75
N LYS A 48 8.85 -11.28 -20.77
CA LYS A 48 8.58 -12.08 -21.98
C LYS A 48 7.19 -11.82 -22.55
N CYS A 49 6.23 -11.42 -21.71
CA CYS A 49 4.87 -11.10 -22.11
C CYS A 49 4.71 -9.70 -22.71
N GLN A 50 5.80 -8.93 -22.82
CA GLN A 50 5.85 -7.60 -23.43
C GLN A 50 4.77 -6.67 -22.87
N PRO A 51 4.89 -6.30 -21.58
CA PRO A 51 3.94 -5.41 -20.95
C PRO A 51 3.98 -4.03 -21.60
N LEU A 52 2.82 -3.38 -21.68
CA LEU A 52 2.69 -2.08 -22.31
C LEU A 52 3.18 -0.98 -21.36
N PRO A 53 4.03 -0.04 -21.80
CA PRO A 53 4.42 1.10 -20.97
C PRO A 53 3.30 2.15 -20.89
N PHE A 54 3.23 2.88 -19.78
CA PHE A 54 2.28 3.98 -19.58
C PHE A 54 2.99 5.28 -19.16
N LYS A 55 2.76 6.39 -19.88
CA LYS A 55 3.46 7.66 -19.63
C LYS A 55 2.67 8.63 -18.75
N GLY A 56 1.35 8.47 -18.67
CA GLY A 56 0.49 9.27 -17.80
C GLY A 56 -0.09 10.53 -18.43
N ILE A 57 -0.02 10.69 -19.75
CA ILE A 57 -0.54 11.88 -20.48
C ILE A 57 -1.71 11.53 -21.40
N GLU A 58 -1.97 10.24 -21.62
CA GLU A 58 -2.88 9.73 -22.64
C GLU A 58 -4.35 9.62 -22.17
N GLY A 59 -4.63 10.01 -20.93
CA GLY A 59 -5.99 10.06 -20.36
C GLY A 59 -6.53 8.71 -19.89
N VAL A 60 -7.81 8.71 -19.50
CA VAL A 60 -8.45 7.57 -18.81
C VAL A 60 -8.60 6.34 -19.68
N ALA A 61 -8.86 6.49 -20.98
CA ALA A 61 -9.01 5.35 -21.89
C ALA A 61 -7.70 4.56 -22.04
N SER A 62 -6.57 5.25 -22.16
CA SER A 62 -5.25 4.62 -22.21
C SER A 62 -4.85 4.00 -20.88
N LEU A 63 -5.25 4.60 -19.76
CA LEU A 63 -5.07 4.00 -18.44
C LEU A 63 -5.88 2.69 -18.31
N SER A 64 -7.15 2.68 -18.72
CA SER A 64 -7.98 1.47 -18.72
C SER A 64 -7.38 0.37 -19.58
N GLN A 65 -6.94 0.71 -20.79
CA GLN A 65 -6.29 -0.25 -21.69
C GLN A 65 -5.00 -0.82 -21.10
N TRP A 66 -4.20 0.02 -20.43
CA TRP A 66 -2.99 -0.43 -19.74
C TRP A 66 -3.34 -1.39 -18.59
N CYS A 67 -4.36 -1.10 -17.78
CA CYS A 67 -4.83 -1.99 -16.72
C CYS A 67 -5.27 -3.35 -17.25
N GLU A 68 -6.14 -3.39 -18.28
CA GLU A 68 -6.60 -4.63 -18.91
C GLU A 68 -5.43 -5.45 -19.47
N ARG A 69 -4.47 -4.77 -20.10
CA ARG A 69 -3.25 -5.43 -20.60
C ARG A 69 -2.42 -6.02 -19.47
N MET A 70 -2.31 -5.32 -18.35
CA MET A 70 -1.53 -5.76 -17.20
C MET A 70 -2.18 -6.97 -16.51
N GLU A 71 -3.51 -6.99 -16.38
CA GLU A 71 -4.25 -8.15 -15.88
C GLU A 71 -4.00 -9.39 -16.74
N SER A 72 -4.03 -9.24 -18.06
CA SER A 72 -3.71 -10.33 -19.00
C SER A 72 -2.27 -10.82 -18.84
N VAL A 73 -1.30 -9.90 -18.74
CA VAL A 73 0.12 -10.25 -18.55
C VAL A 73 0.30 -11.03 -17.24
N PHE A 74 -0.28 -10.58 -16.14
CA PHE A 74 -0.19 -11.27 -14.85
C PHE A 74 -0.85 -12.65 -14.87
N HIS A 75 -1.96 -12.79 -15.57
CA HIS A 75 -2.62 -14.07 -15.73
C HIS A 75 -1.76 -15.07 -16.53
N ILE A 76 -1.22 -14.62 -17.67
CA ILE A 76 -0.37 -15.46 -18.55
C ILE A 76 0.93 -15.86 -17.86
N SER A 77 1.56 -14.93 -17.15
CA SER A 77 2.83 -15.17 -16.47
C SER A 77 2.69 -15.88 -15.12
N ASN A 78 1.45 -16.14 -14.65
CA ASN A 78 1.15 -16.68 -13.33
C ASN A 78 1.73 -15.82 -12.19
N CYS A 79 1.55 -14.49 -12.25
CA CYS A 79 2.13 -13.56 -11.28
C CYS A 79 1.35 -13.51 -9.97
N ALA A 80 2.02 -13.86 -8.87
CA ALA A 80 1.48 -13.72 -7.52
C ALA A 80 1.20 -12.25 -7.17
N ALA A 81 0.11 -12.00 -6.42
CA ALA A 81 -0.38 -10.66 -6.11
C ALA A 81 0.69 -9.75 -5.46
N GLU A 82 1.59 -10.32 -4.65
CA GLU A 82 2.71 -9.61 -4.00
C GLU A 82 3.73 -9.00 -4.96
N ASN A 83 3.83 -9.51 -6.19
CA ASN A 83 4.78 -9.05 -7.20
C ASN A 83 4.12 -8.21 -8.30
N GLN A 84 2.79 -8.30 -8.46
CA GLN A 84 2.05 -7.61 -9.52
C GLN A 84 2.31 -6.10 -9.52
N VAL A 85 2.09 -5.41 -8.40
CA VAL A 85 2.31 -3.95 -8.31
C VAL A 85 3.77 -3.61 -8.62
N LYS A 86 4.73 -4.34 -8.04
CA LYS A 86 6.17 -4.13 -8.25
C LYS A 86 6.57 -4.29 -9.71
N PHE A 87 5.95 -5.21 -10.43
CA PHE A 87 6.25 -5.45 -11.85
C PHE A 87 5.50 -4.46 -12.75
N ALA A 88 4.24 -4.11 -12.44
CA ALA A 88 3.52 -3.08 -13.18
C ALA A 88 4.23 -1.71 -13.12
N THR A 89 4.75 -1.33 -11.95
CA THR A 89 5.39 -0.03 -11.77
C THR A 89 6.64 0.16 -12.64
N CYS A 90 7.33 -0.91 -13.03
CA CYS A 90 8.47 -0.81 -13.95
C CYS A 90 8.07 -0.41 -15.39
N THR A 91 6.78 -0.48 -15.71
CA THR A 91 6.24 -0.09 -17.02
C THR A 91 5.75 1.35 -17.03
N LEU A 92 5.69 2.00 -15.86
CA LEU A 92 5.40 3.42 -15.74
C LEU A 92 6.60 4.24 -16.22
N HIS A 93 6.32 5.28 -16.98
CA HIS A 93 7.31 6.19 -17.54
C HIS A 93 6.91 7.64 -17.29
N SER A 94 7.87 8.55 -17.43
CA SER A 94 7.64 10.00 -17.43
C SER A 94 6.75 10.46 -16.27
N VAL A 95 5.62 11.12 -16.56
CA VAL A 95 4.73 11.73 -15.57
C VAL A 95 4.12 10.68 -14.65
N ALA A 96 3.77 9.49 -15.19
CA ALA A 96 3.24 8.40 -14.38
C ALA A 96 4.26 7.88 -13.36
N LEU A 97 5.53 7.70 -13.77
CA LEU A 97 6.60 7.27 -12.87
C LEU A 97 6.90 8.33 -11.80
N THR A 98 6.97 9.61 -12.19
CA THR A 98 7.18 10.72 -11.24
C THR A 98 6.04 10.80 -10.22
N TRP A 99 4.79 10.64 -10.67
CA TRP A 99 3.63 10.63 -9.78
C TRP A 99 3.69 9.47 -8.79
N TRP A 100 3.98 8.25 -9.26
CA TRP A 100 4.13 7.07 -8.41
C TRP A 100 5.19 7.27 -7.33
N ASN A 101 6.38 7.72 -7.72
CA ASN A 101 7.49 7.95 -6.78
C ASN A 101 7.17 9.03 -5.75
N THR A 102 6.46 10.09 -6.16
CA THR A 102 6.04 11.15 -5.25
C THR A 102 5.00 10.65 -4.25
N HIS A 103 4.06 9.81 -4.71
CA HIS A 103 3.05 9.21 -3.85
C HIS A 103 3.67 8.23 -2.83
N GLU A 104 4.59 7.37 -3.28
CA GLU A 104 5.31 6.44 -2.40
C GLU A 104 6.15 7.19 -1.36
N LEU A 105 6.86 8.24 -1.78
CA LEU A 105 7.62 9.11 -0.87
C LEU A 105 6.69 9.80 0.14
N ALA A 106 5.53 10.29 -0.29
CA ALA A 106 4.56 10.92 0.60
C ALA A 106 4.04 9.94 1.67
N LEU A 107 3.74 8.69 1.30
CA LEU A 107 3.32 7.65 2.25
C LEU A 107 4.43 7.31 3.26
N LEU A 108 5.69 7.26 2.80
CA LEU A 108 6.84 7.04 3.70
C LEU A 108 7.02 8.22 4.65
N CYS A 109 6.94 9.45 4.15
CA CYS A 109 6.99 10.66 4.98
C CYS A 109 5.87 10.66 6.02
N GLU A 110 4.62 10.39 5.61
CA GLU A 110 3.47 10.33 6.52
C GLU A 110 3.68 9.30 7.62
N ARG A 111 4.18 8.10 7.29
CA ARG A 111 4.50 7.07 8.29
C ARG A 111 5.57 7.53 9.28
N MET A 112 6.64 8.15 8.79
CA MET A 112 7.72 8.66 9.65
C MET A 112 7.24 9.80 10.56
N PHE A 113 6.45 10.74 10.03
CA PHE A 113 5.89 11.84 10.82
C PHE A 113 4.81 11.36 11.80
N SER A 114 4.01 10.35 11.44
CA SER A 114 3.05 9.72 12.34
C SER A 114 3.79 9.07 13.51
N GLU A 115 4.84 8.30 13.24
CA GLU A 115 5.61 7.63 14.31
C GLU A 115 6.25 8.63 15.28
N GLU A 116 6.78 9.74 14.79
CA GLU A 116 7.31 10.81 15.65
C GLU A 116 6.21 11.53 16.44
N SER A 117 5.07 11.83 15.82
CA SER A 117 3.92 12.42 16.51
C SER A 117 3.39 11.50 17.62
N ASP A 118 3.29 10.20 17.36
CA ASP A 118 2.81 9.20 18.32
C ASP A 118 3.75 9.11 19.54
N LYS A 119 5.07 9.18 19.31
CA LYS A 119 6.06 9.23 20.39
C LYS A 119 5.90 10.49 21.23
N ILE A 120 5.73 11.64 20.59
CA ILE A 120 5.55 12.94 21.26
C ILE A 120 4.25 12.92 22.09
N GLU A 121 3.14 12.45 21.51
CA GLU A 121 1.86 12.36 22.20
C GLU A 121 1.95 11.44 23.43
N LYS A 122 2.58 10.27 23.30
CA LYS A 122 2.80 9.35 24.41
C LYS A 122 3.67 9.97 25.51
N TYR A 123 4.72 10.70 25.14
CA TYR A 123 5.59 11.39 26.10
C TYR A 123 4.82 12.48 26.85
N VAL A 124 4.13 13.34 26.11
CA VAL A 124 3.33 14.45 26.65
C VAL A 124 2.24 13.90 27.58
N GLY A 125 1.53 12.83 27.19
CA GLY A 125 0.53 12.18 28.03
C GLY A 125 1.05 11.59 29.34
N GLY A 126 2.36 11.31 29.44
CA GLY A 126 3.02 10.85 30.66
C GLY A 126 3.53 11.96 31.59
N LEU A 127 3.43 13.24 31.19
CA LEU A 127 3.96 14.35 31.98
C LEU A 127 3.08 14.70 33.20
N PRO A 128 3.69 15.20 34.29
CA PRO A 128 2.93 15.76 35.40
C PRO A 128 1.99 16.88 34.93
N GLY A 129 0.73 16.86 35.39
CA GLY A 129 -0.30 17.84 34.98
C GLY A 129 0.10 19.31 35.21
N ILE A 130 1.06 19.55 36.09
CA ILE A 130 1.64 20.86 36.41
C ILE A 130 2.35 21.49 35.19
N ILE A 131 2.95 20.69 34.30
CA ILE A 131 3.69 21.16 33.11
C ILE A 131 3.02 20.75 31.79
N LEU A 132 2.11 19.77 31.82
CA LEU A 132 1.40 19.24 30.65
C LEU A 132 0.82 20.34 29.76
N GLY A 133 0.03 21.26 30.33
CA GLY A 133 -0.63 22.33 29.55
C GLY A 133 0.37 23.25 28.85
N SER A 134 1.50 23.54 29.49
CA SER A 134 2.57 24.37 28.91
C SER A 134 3.31 23.65 27.78
N VAL A 135 3.59 22.35 27.93
CA VAL A 135 4.25 21.55 26.88
C VAL A 135 3.33 21.39 25.66
N VAL A 136 2.04 21.12 25.87
CA VAL A 136 1.03 21.05 24.80
C VAL A 136 0.92 22.37 24.04
N ALA A 137 0.94 23.51 24.75
CA ALA A 137 0.88 24.84 24.14
C ALA A 137 2.10 25.13 23.24
N SER A 138 3.27 24.60 23.58
CA SER A 138 4.50 24.80 22.82
C SER A 138 4.59 23.99 21.52
N LYS A 139 3.72 22.98 21.33
CA LYS A 139 3.63 22.15 20.11
C LYS A 139 5.00 21.66 19.60
N PRO A 140 5.70 20.83 20.39
CA PRO A 140 6.99 20.29 19.97
C PRO A 140 6.86 19.47 18.68
N LYS A 141 7.81 19.64 17.76
CA LYS A 141 7.86 18.92 16.48
C LYS A 141 8.71 17.67 16.55
N THR A 142 9.58 17.57 17.55
CA THR A 142 10.45 16.42 17.78
C THR A 142 10.40 15.98 19.24
N MET A 143 10.75 14.72 19.48
CA MET A 143 10.91 14.20 20.83
C MET A 143 11.92 14.98 21.67
N GLN A 144 13.03 15.41 21.05
CA GLN A 144 14.07 16.16 21.74
C GLN A 144 13.56 17.53 22.20
N GLU A 145 12.81 18.24 21.35
CA GLU A 145 12.17 19.50 21.72
C GLU A 145 11.20 19.32 22.89
N ALA A 146 10.39 18.25 22.86
CA ALA A 146 9.45 17.96 23.95
C ALA A 146 10.16 17.74 25.30
N ILE A 147 11.31 17.05 25.28
CA ILE A 147 12.14 16.79 26.47
C ILE A 147 12.74 18.09 26.99
N GLU A 148 13.35 18.90 26.12
CA GLU A 148 13.97 20.18 26.50
C GLU A 148 12.94 21.11 27.15
N ILE A 149 11.77 21.29 26.53
CA ILE A 149 10.69 22.13 27.08
C ILE A 149 10.25 21.61 28.45
N ALA A 150 10.06 20.29 28.60
CA ALA A 150 9.64 19.71 29.88
C ALA A 150 10.69 19.93 30.98
N THR A 151 11.98 19.73 30.68
CA THR A 151 13.07 19.94 31.63
C THR A 151 13.21 21.40 32.05
N GLU A 152 13.13 22.34 31.11
CA GLU A 152 13.19 23.77 31.39
C GLU A 152 12.02 24.22 32.28
N LEU A 153 10.81 23.70 32.01
CA LEU A 153 9.63 23.99 32.82
C LEU A 153 9.72 23.39 34.23
N MET A 154 10.33 22.22 34.39
CA MET A 154 10.59 21.64 35.72
C MET A 154 11.59 22.49 36.50
N ASP A 155 12.71 22.90 35.90
CA ASP A 155 13.73 23.71 36.56
C ASP A 155 13.22 25.09 36.97
N LYS A 156 12.35 25.70 36.16
CA LYS A 156 11.72 26.99 36.47
C LYS A 156 10.71 26.92 37.63
N LYS A 157 10.12 25.75 37.90
CA LYS A 157 9.02 25.59 38.88
C LYS A 157 9.48 24.97 40.19
N ILE A 158 10.72 24.44 40.23
CA ILE A 158 11.39 23.93 41.44
C ILE A 158 12.16 25.05 42.19
N ARG A 159 12.37 26.21 41.56
CA ARG A 159 12.99 27.40 42.18
C ARG A 159 11.98 28.33 42.85
#